data_AF-A0A0Q8DDP7-F1
#
_entry.id   AF-A0A0Q8DDP7-F1
#
_cell.length_a   1.000
_cell.length_b   1.000
_cell.length_c   1.000
_cell.angle_alpha   90.00
_cell.angle_beta   90.00
_cell.angle_gamma   90.00
#
_symmetry.space_group_name_H-M   'P 1'
#
loop_
_entity.id
_entity.type
_entity.pdbx_description
1 polymer ?
#
loop_
_entity_poly.entity_id
_entity_poly.type
_entity_poly.pdbx_seq_one_letter_code
_entity_poly.pdbx_strand_id
1 'polypeptide(L)'
;MKIGVAALAFGLGLGVSAAALAQSMTAPQVQAKLTEQGYTKIHDVEFKDGMWHADAKSADGNDVDVRIDPATGKVYPEDEVSKLSEADVRASLSTQGYTDVHDVDFDDGVWKAKAKNAAGNKVELRLDPSNGKVIGKD
;
A
#
# COMPACT_ATOMS: atom_id res chain seq x y z
N MET A 1 38.64 46.21 32.94
CA MET A 1 37.24 45.69 32.83
C MET A 1 37.33 44.17 32.74
N LYS A 2 36.57 43.43 33.56
CA LYS A 2 36.35 41.96 33.40
C LYS A 2 35.51 41.77 32.11
N ILE A 3 35.41 40.65 31.38
CA ILE A 3 35.27 39.21 31.64
C ILE A 3 35.90 38.50 30.40
N GLY A 4 36.40 37.27 30.37
CA GLY A 4 36.53 36.17 31.34
C GLY A 4 36.25 34.82 30.62
N VAL A 5 37.09 33.79 30.82
CA VAL A 5 37.05 32.54 30.03
C VAL A 5 36.09 31.51 30.63
N ALA A 6 35.24 30.90 29.80
CA ALA A 6 34.54 29.65 30.11
C ALA A 6 34.34 28.84 28.82
N ALA A 7 35.11 27.75 28.68
CA ALA A 7 34.85 26.72 27.68
C ALA A 7 33.98 25.63 28.33
N LEU A 8 32.89 25.24 27.65
CA LEU A 8 32.11 24.05 28.00
C LEU A 8 31.64 23.41 26.70
N ALA A 9 32.29 22.31 26.32
CA ALA A 9 31.84 21.46 25.24
C ALA A 9 30.78 20.49 25.77
N PHE A 10 29.62 20.43 25.12
CA PHE A 10 28.69 19.31 25.22
C PHE A 10 28.24 18.94 23.81
N GLY A 11 28.72 17.80 23.33
CA GLY A 11 28.16 17.19 22.13
C GLY A 11 26.92 16.37 22.49
N LEU A 12 25.89 16.47 21.66
CA LEU A 12 24.80 15.48 21.59
C LEU A 12 24.51 15.25 20.10
N GLY A 13 24.79 14.04 19.64
CA GLY A 13 24.41 13.63 18.29
C GLY A 13 22.93 13.23 18.27
N LEU A 14 22.25 13.56 17.18
CA LEU A 14 20.99 12.91 16.80
C LEU A 14 21.11 12.45 15.36
N GLY A 15 21.59 11.22 15.20
CA GLY A 15 21.46 10.48 13.94
C GLY A 15 19.99 10.11 13.74
N VAL A 16 19.22 11.03 13.16
CA VAL A 16 17.94 10.67 12.54
C VAL A 16 18.20 9.92 11.25
N SER A 17 18.55 8.64 11.41
CA SER A 17 18.26 7.64 10.39
C SER A 17 16.75 7.55 10.26
N ALA A 18 16.18 8.46 9.47
CA ALA A 18 14.83 8.36 8.95
C ALA A 18 14.82 7.20 7.94
N ALA A 19 14.92 5.97 8.47
CA ALA A 19 14.42 4.80 7.79
C ALA A 19 12.95 5.12 7.51
N ALA A 20 12.63 5.30 6.23
CA ALA A 20 11.29 5.66 5.80
C ALA A 20 10.35 4.51 6.16
N LEU A 21 9.75 4.61 7.35
CA LEU A 21 8.40 4.13 7.56
C LEU A 21 7.58 4.88 6.51
N ALA A 22 7.33 4.22 5.37
CA ALA A 22 6.39 4.70 4.38
C ALA A 22 5.04 4.79 5.09
N GLN A 23 4.72 5.97 5.59
CA GLN A 23 3.46 6.23 6.26
C GLN A 23 2.39 5.99 5.21
N SER A 24 1.46 5.07 5.52
CA SER A 24 0.26 4.89 4.71
C SER A 24 -0.34 6.27 4.44
N MET A 25 -0.67 6.54 3.18
CA MET A 25 -1.33 7.77 2.78
C MET A 25 -2.56 8.00 3.67
N THR A 26 -2.86 9.25 3.98
CA THR A 26 -4.09 9.62 4.69
C THR A 26 -5.26 9.77 3.73
N ALA A 27 -6.50 9.62 4.19
CA ALA A 27 -7.70 9.79 3.34
C ALA A 27 -7.70 11.10 2.52
N PRO A 28 -7.30 12.28 3.05
CA PRO A 28 -7.18 13.50 2.24
C PRO A 28 -6.10 13.42 1.15
N GLN A 29 -4.99 12.71 1.38
CA GLN A 29 -3.96 12.49 0.36
C GLN A 29 -4.46 11.53 -0.72
N VAL A 30 -5.24 10.51 -0.37
CA VAL A 30 -5.88 9.59 -1.33
C VAL A 30 -6.91 10.36 -2.18
N GLN A 31 -7.77 11.17 -1.56
CA GLN A 31 -8.74 12.00 -2.27
C GLN A 31 -8.07 13.00 -3.23
N ALA A 32 -6.99 13.66 -2.79
CA ALA A 32 -6.17 14.51 -3.66
C ALA A 32 -5.58 13.72 -4.83
N LYS A 33 -5.01 12.54 -4.56
CA LYS A 33 -4.38 11.68 -5.56
C LYS A 33 -5.36 11.12 -6.60
N LEU A 34 -6.60 10.84 -6.21
CA LEU A 34 -7.69 10.49 -7.11
C LEU A 34 -8.11 11.69 -7.97
N THR A 35 -8.24 12.88 -7.37
CA THR A 35 -8.56 14.12 -8.09
C THR A 35 -7.50 14.48 -9.14
N GLU A 36 -6.21 14.33 -8.80
CA GLU A 36 -5.08 14.50 -9.74
C GLU A 36 -5.14 13.56 -10.95
N GLN A 37 -5.75 12.37 -10.80
CA GLN A 37 -5.92 11.38 -11.85
C GLN A 37 -7.23 11.57 -12.65
N GLY A 38 -7.98 12.64 -12.39
CA GLY A 38 -9.23 12.97 -13.10
C GLY A 38 -10.47 12.29 -12.54
N TYR A 39 -10.38 11.59 -11.41
CA TYR A 39 -11.57 11.10 -10.71
C TYR A 39 -12.35 12.27 -10.09
N THR A 40 -13.68 12.18 -10.12
CA THR A 40 -14.59 13.16 -9.54
C THR A 40 -15.60 12.47 -8.62
N LYS A 41 -16.40 13.23 -7.87
CA LYS A 41 -17.39 12.69 -6.90
C LYS A 41 -16.82 11.63 -5.94
N ILE A 42 -15.58 11.81 -5.49
CA ILE A 42 -14.90 10.85 -4.60
C ILE A 42 -15.58 10.88 -3.22
N HIS A 43 -16.07 9.74 -2.78
CA HIS A 43 -16.69 9.51 -1.47
C HIS A 43 -16.22 8.19 -0.86
N ASP A 44 -16.65 7.94 0.38
CA ASP A 44 -16.46 6.69 1.13
C ASP A 44 -14.99 6.17 1.13
N VAL A 45 -14.08 7.14 1.33
CA VAL A 45 -12.62 6.92 1.38
C VAL A 45 -12.22 6.27 2.71
N GLU A 46 -12.07 4.95 2.69
CA GLU A 46 -11.82 4.10 3.86
C GLU A 46 -10.53 3.28 3.72
N PHE A 47 -9.87 2.98 4.84
CA PHE A 47 -8.76 2.03 4.87
C PHE A 47 -9.22 0.69 5.45
N LYS A 48 -9.18 -0.37 4.63
CA LYS A 48 -9.57 -1.75 4.95
C LYS A 48 -8.79 -2.73 4.08
N ASP A 49 -8.67 -3.98 4.51
CA ASP A 49 -7.96 -5.04 3.78
C ASP A 49 -6.54 -4.63 3.33
N GLY A 50 -5.81 -3.95 4.22
CA GLY A 50 -4.47 -3.43 3.97
C GLY A 50 -4.37 -2.36 2.87
N MET A 51 -5.48 -1.85 2.34
CA MET A 51 -5.54 -0.91 1.21
C MET A 51 -6.52 0.24 1.46
N TRP A 52 -6.43 1.29 0.66
CA TRP A 52 -7.48 2.31 0.60
C TRP A 52 -8.55 1.90 -0.40
N HIS A 53 -9.81 2.17 -0.06
CA HIS A 53 -10.98 2.02 -0.92
C HIS A 53 -11.63 3.39 -1.09
N ALA A 54 -12.26 3.65 -2.24
CA ALA A 54 -13.09 4.82 -2.45
C ALA A 54 -14.09 4.58 -3.60
N ASP A 55 -15.25 5.22 -3.49
CA ASP A 55 -16.28 5.24 -4.52
C ASP A 55 -16.10 6.53 -5.31
N ALA A 56 -15.97 6.44 -6.64
CA ALA A 56 -15.62 7.60 -7.46
C ALA A 56 -16.25 7.55 -8.84
N LYS A 57 -16.29 8.70 -9.51
CA LYS A 57 -16.62 8.80 -10.93
C LYS A 57 -15.33 8.93 -11.74
N SER A 58 -15.07 7.98 -12.64
CA SER A 58 -13.91 7.99 -13.53
C SER A 58 -13.91 9.19 -14.47
N ALA A 59 -12.77 9.45 -15.11
CA ALA A 59 -12.62 10.52 -16.10
C ALA A 59 -13.59 10.37 -17.30
N ASP A 60 -13.94 9.14 -17.68
CA ASP A 60 -14.91 8.82 -18.74
C ASP A 60 -16.37 8.95 -18.27
N GLY A 61 -16.59 9.24 -16.98
CA GLY A 61 -17.92 9.47 -16.43
C GLY A 61 -18.65 8.23 -15.93
N ASN A 62 -17.98 7.08 -15.80
CA ASN A 62 -18.55 5.90 -15.16
C ASN A 62 -18.40 6.01 -13.63
N ASP A 63 -19.38 5.57 -12.87
CA ASP A 63 -19.23 5.42 -11.41
C ASP A 63 -18.54 4.06 -11.16
N VAL A 64 -17.48 4.04 -10.35
CA VAL A 64 -16.53 2.92 -10.18
C VAL A 64 -16.01 2.85 -8.75
N ASP A 65 -15.82 1.63 -8.26
CA ASP A 65 -15.15 1.35 -6.99
C ASP A 65 -13.65 1.19 -7.28
N VAL A 66 -12.81 1.87 -6.50
CA VAL A 66 -11.36 1.84 -6.68
C VAL A 66 -10.62 1.46 -5.41
N ARG A 67 -9.58 0.64 -5.57
CA ARG A 67 -8.58 0.32 -4.54
C ARG A 67 -7.31 1.12 -4.79
N ILE A 68 -6.64 1.56 -3.73
CA ILE A 68 -5.45 2.40 -3.81
C ILE A 68 -4.35 1.83 -2.91
N ASP A 69 -3.17 1.58 -3.48
CA ASP A 69 -1.96 1.18 -2.76
C ASP A 69 -1.60 2.27 -1.72
N PRO A 70 -1.54 1.92 -0.41
CA PRO A 70 -1.34 2.89 0.65
C PRO A 70 0.05 3.52 0.69
N ALA A 71 1.05 2.90 0.07
CA ALA A 71 2.42 3.40 0.03
C ALA A 71 2.71 4.23 -1.24
N THR A 72 2.03 3.94 -2.36
CA THR A 72 2.34 4.57 -3.66
C THR A 72 1.23 5.44 -4.24
N GLY A 73 -0.02 5.29 -3.78
CA GLY A 73 -1.17 5.97 -4.38
C GLY A 73 -1.53 5.44 -5.77
N LYS A 74 -1.03 4.26 -6.17
CA LYS A 74 -1.45 3.57 -7.40
C LYS A 74 -2.88 3.08 -7.24
N VAL A 75 -3.71 3.39 -8.24
CA VAL A 75 -5.14 3.03 -8.28
C VAL A 75 -5.33 1.72 -9.06
N TYR A 76 -6.25 0.90 -8.59
CA TYR A 76 -6.72 -0.36 -9.17
C TYR A 76 -8.26 -0.29 -9.25
N PRO A 77 -8.83 -0.13 -10.46
CA PRO A 77 -10.27 -0.27 -10.69
C PRO A 77 -10.76 -1.69 -10.38
N GLU A 78 -12.00 -1.84 -9.93
CA GLU A 78 -12.62 -3.16 -9.69
C GLU A 78 -12.66 -4.05 -10.95
N ASP A 79 -12.78 -3.45 -12.14
CA ASP A 79 -12.85 -4.14 -13.44
C ASP A 79 -11.47 -4.42 -14.08
N GLU A 80 -10.37 -4.15 -13.38
CA GLU A 80 -9.01 -4.47 -13.83
C GLU A 80 -8.84 -5.98 -14.06
N VAL A 81 -8.19 -6.36 -15.16
CA VAL A 81 -8.02 -7.76 -15.56
C VAL A 81 -6.59 -8.25 -15.33
N SER A 82 -6.43 -9.26 -14.48
CA SER A 82 -5.14 -9.92 -14.25
C SER A 82 -4.52 -10.50 -15.53
N LYS A 83 -3.19 -10.38 -15.64
CA LYS A 83 -2.37 -11.08 -16.65
C LYS A 83 -1.69 -12.34 -16.10
N LEU A 84 -1.83 -12.57 -14.80
CA LEU A 84 -1.28 -13.71 -14.07
C LEU A 84 -2.32 -14.80 -13.91
N SER A 85 -1.86 -16.03 -13.71
CA SER A 85 -2.66 -17.14 -13.18
C SER A 85 -2.46 -17.30 -11.67
N GLU A 86 -3.33 -18.08 -11.02
CA GLU A 86 -3.19 -18.47 -9.60
C GLU A 86 -1.81 -19.12 -9.32
N ALA A 87 -1.29 -19.88 -10.29
CA ALA A 87 0.02 -20.53 -10.18
C ALA A 87 1.18 -19.51 -10.18
N ASP A 88 1.10 -18.47 -11.01
CA ASP A 88 2.08 -17.38 -11.05
C ASP A 88 2.09 -16.59 -9.74
N VAL A 89 0.90 -16.36 -9.15
CA VAL A 89 0.73 -15.67 -7.87
C VAL A 89 1.32 -16.49 -6.72
N ARG A 90 1.05 -17.80 -6.67
CA ARG A 90 1.66 -18.74 -5.71
C ARG A 90 3.19 -18.77 -5.84
N ALA A 91 3.72 -18.77 -7.06
CA ALA A 91 5.16 -18.73 -7.32
C ALA A 91 5.78 -17.38 -6.89
N SER A 92 5.11 -16.26 -7.17
CA SER A 92 5.53 -14.92 -6.74
C SER A 92 5.57 -14.79 -5.21
N LEU A 93 4.55 -15.29 -4.51
CA LEU A 93 4.50 -15.30 -3.04
C LEU A 93 5.61 -16.15 -2.43
N SER A 94 5.86 -17.34 -3.00
CA SER A 94 6.97 -18.21 -2.58
C SER A 94 8.32 -17.52 -2.76
N THR A 95 8.51 -16.81 -3.87
CA THR A 95 9.72 -16.02 -4.16
C THR A 95 9.88 -14.82 -3.20
N GLN A 96 8.77 -14.22 -2.75
CA GLN A 96 8.75 -13.17 -1.73
C GLN A 96 8.92 -13.71 -0.28
N GLY A 97 9.14 -15.02 -0.10
CA GLY A 97 9.38 -15.64 1.20
C GLY A 97 8.13 -15.98 2.01
N TYR A 98 6.95 -15.94 1.39
CA TYR A 98 5.72 -16.45 1.99
C TYR A 98 5.65 -17.98 1.84
N THR A 99 5.04 -18.64 2.83
CA THR A 99 4.86 -20.10 2.88
C THR A 99 3.40 -20.44 3.13
N ASP A 100 3.00 -21.71 2.99
CA ASP A 100 1.64 -22.17 3.31
C ASP A 100 0.54 -21.37 2.55
N VAL A 101 0.77 -21.12 1.26
CA VAL A 101 -0.11 -20.29 0.42
C VAL A 101 -1.39 -21.05 0.05
N HIS A 102 -2.54 -20.48 0.37
CA HIS A 102 -3.88 -21.00 0.12
C HIS A 102 -4.88 -19.84 -0.09
N ASP A 103 -6.13 -20.17 -0.40
CA ASP A 103 -7.21 -19.21 -0.66
C ASP A 103 -6.73 -18.09 -1.61
N VAL A 104 -6.31 -18.49 -2.81
CA VAL A 104 -5.76 -17.58 -3.83
C VAL A 104 -6.82 -17.36 -4.91
N ASP A 105 -7.28 -16.13 -5.02
CA ASP A 105 -8.38 -15.74 -5.90
C ASP A 105 -8.15 -14.35 -6.50
N PHE A 106 -8.82 -14.09 -7.62
CA PHE A 106 -8.82 -12.79 -8.29
C PHE A 106 -10.25 -12.27 -8.34
N ASP A 107 -10.47 -11.20 -7.60
CA ASP A 107 -11.68 -10.40 -7.58
C ASP A 107 -11.27 -8.93 -7.44
N ASP A 108 -12.22 -7.99 -7.40
CA ASP A 108 -11.93 -6.64 -6.86
C ASP A 108 -10.82 -5.83 -7.58
N GLY A 109 -10.38 -6.24 -8.78
CA GLY A 109 -9.22 -5.71 -9.51
C GLY A 109 -7.84 -6.14 -8.97
N VAL A 110 -7.76 -7.02 -7.97
CA VAL A 110 -6.51 -7.42 -7.28
C VAL A 110 -6.47 -8.90 -6.93
N TRP A 111 -5.28 -9.46 -6.75
CA TRP A 111 -5.17 -10.82 -6.22
C TRP A 111 -5.32 -10.82 -4.70
N LYS A 112 -6.10 -11.77 -4.18
CA LYS A 112 -6.17 -12.11 -2.76
C LYS A 112 -5.43 -13.42 -2.52
N ALA A 113 -4.80 -13.55 -1.35
CA ALA A 113 -4.13 -14.77 -0.93
C ALA A 113 -4.02 -14.84 0.60
N LYS A 114 -4.07 -16.04 1.17
CA LYS A 114 -3.67 -16.30 2.56
C LYS A 114 -2.35 -17.05 2.60
N ALA A 115 -1.46 -16.65 3.51
CA ALA A 115 -0.14 -17.26 3.64
C ALA A 115 0.40 -17.14 5.06
N LYS A 116 1.53 -17.79 5.31
CA LYS A 116 2.41 -17.51 6.46
C LYS A 116 3.56 -16.63 6.04
N ASN A 117 3.80 -15.56 6.79
CA ASN A 117 4.98 -14.71 6.63
C ASN A 117 6.23 -15.34 7.27
N ALA A 118 7.39 -14.69 7.13
CA ALA A 118 8.67 -15.19 7.64
C ALA A 118 8.73 -15.43 9.17
N ALA A 119 7.83 -14.83 9.96
CA ALA A 119 7.69 -15.09 11.40
C ALA A 119 6.74 -16.27 11.71
N GLY A 120 6.21 -16.96 10.70
CA GLY A 120 5.26 -18.07 10.83
C GLY A 120 3.80 -17.66 11.05
N ASN A 121 3.52 -16.36 11.19
CA ASN A 121 2.18 -15.84 11.40
C ASN A 121 1.36 -15.91 10.10
N LYS A 122 0.11 -16.36 10.21
CA LYS A 122 -0.89 -16.25 9.14
C LYS A 122 -1.17 -14.77 8.85
N VAL A 123 -1.32 -14.45 7.58
CA VAL A 123 -1.61 -13.11 7.06
C VAL A 123 -2.49 -13.22 5.83
N GLU A 124 -3.32 -12.21 5.62
CA GLU A 124 -4.04 -12.01 4.36
C GLU A 124 -3.27 -11.00 3.52
N LEU A 125 -3.26 -11.20 2.20
CA LEU A 125 -2.46 -10.43 1.27
C LEU A 125 -3.33 -9.91 0.12
N ARG A 126 -2.99 -8.71 -0.35
CA ARG A 126 -3.45 -8.15 -1.63
C ARG A 126 -2.23 -8.00 -2.54
N LEU A 127 -2.32 -8.43 -3.80
CA LEU A 127 -1.23 -8.39 -4.76
C LEU A 127 -1.62 -7.72 -6.08
N ASP A 128 -0.64 -7.09 -6.72
CA ASP A 128 -0.78 -6.39 -7.98
C ASP A 128 -1.16 -7.35 -9.14
N PRO A 129 -2.26 -7.09 -9.89
CA PRO A 129 -2.77 -7.93 -10.99
C PRO A 129 -1.79 -8.16 -12.15
N SER A 130 -0.80 -7.29 -12.32
CA SER A 130 0.15 -7.35 -13.43
C SER A 130 1.50 -7.98 -13.07
N ASN A 131 1.88 -8.02 -11.79
CA ASN A 131 3.22 -8.49 -11.37
C ASN A 131 3.27 -9.32 -10.08
N GLY A 132 2.17 -9.48 -9.35
CA GLY A 132 2.09 -10.36 -8.18
C GLY A 132 2.93 -9.90 -6.98
N LYS A 133 3.35 -8.63 -6.94
CA LYS A 133 3.96 -8.01 -5.75
C LYS A 133 2.88 -7.78 -4.70
N VAL A 134 3.17 -8.05 -3.42
CA VAL A 134 2.29 -7.67 -2.31
C VAL A 134 2.18 -6.14 -2.22
N ILE A 135 0.93 -5.64 -2.18
CA ILE A 135 0.55 -4.22 -2.11
C ILE A 135 -0.34 -3.88 -0.91
N GLY A 136 -1.01 -4.88 -0.32
CA GLY A 136 -1.79 -4.77 0.92
C GLY A 136 -1.59 -6.02 1.78
N LYS A 137 -1.77 -5.88 3.10
CA LYS A 137 -1.55 -6.96 4.07
C LYS A 137 -2.26 -6.68 5.40
N ASP A 138 -2.85 -7.72 5.97
CA ASP A 138 -3.40 -7.77 7.34
C ASP A 138 -2.91 -9.03 8.10
#